data_AF-A0A380CHC2-F1
#
_entry.id   AF-A0A380CHC2-F1
#
_cell.length_a   1.000
_cell.length_b   1.000
_cell.length_c   1.000
_cell.angle_alpha   90.00
_cell.angle_beta   90.00
_cell.angle_gamma   90.00
#
_symmetry.space_group_name_H-M   'P 1'
#
loop_
_entity.id
_entity.type
_entity.pdbx_description
1 polymer ?
#
loop_
_entity_poly.entity_id
_entity_poly.type
_entity_poly.pdbx_seq_one_letter_code
_entity_poly.pdbx_strand_id
1 'polypeptide(L)'
;MLDVQQEVKTKINAWQTNQSSSTKSLKVPSEQQFALSNIQMNMDKADVENKFGEAKSVTSNEYGTSWHTYYTGDYSNFVMVSYLDDKVNALYTNQNSITSQSKIKYGTPKDVVRDRLGEPITEKKKGNVRYQIENDEYDTFHENQIYTTAFYDKHQDNALTAILLVSDQLEQRLQGQYGAPSEALKEGFERQNFEIVNAERKQHQLSTLNYDSDVSDTARKHSKDMAENDYFDHTNLDDESPFDRLKADDIKFNAAGENLAYGQMNSIYAHEGLMNSLGHRKNILRSSYNELGVGVAFNNERQPYWTENYTN
;
A
#
# COMPACT_ATOMS: atom_id res chain seq x y z
N MET A 1 37.90 -13.49 -5.10
CA MET A 1 36.75 -14.37 -5.40
C MET A 1 36.21 -15.12 -4.18
N LEU A 2 37.06 -15.63 -3.27
CA LEU A 2 36.62 -16.27 -2.03
C LEU A 2 35.92 -15.31 -1.04
N ASP A 3 36.35 -14.04 -0.98
CA ASP A 3 35.80 -13.04 -0.06
C ASP A 3 34.34 -12.64 -0.37
N VAL A 4 34.03 -12.43 -1.65
CA VAL A 4 32.69 -12.03 -2.11
C VAL A 4 31.65 -13.14 -1.84
N GLN A 5 32.04 -14.41 -2.00
CA GLN A 5 31.14 -15.53 -1.70
C GLN A 5 30.90 -15.68 -0.19
N GLN A 6 31.89 -15.35 0.64
CA GLN A 6 31.76 -15.36 2.09
C GLN A 6 30.85 -14.22 2.56
N GLU A 7 30.97 -13.03 1.96
CA GLU A 7 30.15 -11.86 2.25
C GLU A 7 28.68 -12.07 1.83
N VAL A 8 28.45 -12.67 0.65
CA VAL A 8 27.11 -13.07 0.19
C VAL A 8 26.50 -14.14 1.10
N LYS A 9 27.27 -15.16 1.51
CA LYS A 9 26.80 -16.15 2.49
C LYS A 9 26.49 -15.54 3.85
N THR A 10 27.24 -14.54 4.28
CA THR A 10 27.04 -13.87 5.57
C THR A 10 25.78 -13.00 5.53
N LYS A 11 25.53 -12.31 4.41
CA LYS A 11 24.27 -11.58 4.16
C LYS A 11 23.06 -12.52 4.07
N ILE A 12 23.18 -13.66 3.38
CA ILE A 12 22.12 -14.68 3.30
C ILE A 12 21.83 -15.30 4.67
N ASN A 13 22.86 -15.62 5.44
CA ASN A 13 22.71 -16.20 6.77
C ASN A 13 22.12 -15.20 7.76
N ALA A 14 22.54 -13.93 7.74
CA ALA A 14 21.93 -12.87 8.54
C ALA A 14 20.45 -12.62 8.18
N TRP A 15 20.08 -12.83 6.91
CA TRP A 15 18.70 -12.80 6.44
C TRP A 15 17.88 -13.98 6.98
N GLN A 16 18.48 -15.17 7.10
CA GLN A 16 17.82 -16.37 7.61
C GLN A 16 17.72 -16.39 9.15
N THR A 17 18.71 -15.92 9.89
CA THR A 17 18.69 -15.94 11.37
C THR A 17 17.75 -14.91 11.99
N ASN A 18 17.39 -13.83 11.27
CA ASN A 18 16.42 -12.83 11.76
C ASN A 18 14.95 -13.25 11.62
N GLN A 19 14.64 -14.44 11.09
CA GLN A 19 13.26 -14.98 11.00
C GLN A 19 12.78 -15.71 12.27
N SER A 20 13.47 -15.59 13.39
CA SER A 20 13.08 -16.23 14.65
C SER A 20 12.16 -15.34 15.50
N SER A 21 10.90 -15.17 15.06
CA SER A 21 9.80 -14.91 15.99
C SER A 21 8.49 -15.50 15.45
N SER A 22 8.09 -16.64 16.03
CA SER A 22 6.75 -17.29 16.04
C SER A 22 5.85 -17.31 14.78
N THR A 23 6.36 -17.13 13.56
CA THR A 23 5.56 -17.24 12.33
C THR A 23 5.60 -18.66 11.77
N LYS A 24 4.44 -19.27 11.55
CA LYS A 24 4.31 -20.48 10.71
C LYS A 24 5.08 -20.27 9.40
N SER A 25 5.87 -21.27 8.99
CA SER A 25 6.67 -21.19 7.76
C SER A 25 5.81 -20.85 6.55
N LEU A 26 6.32 -19.96 5.68
CA LEU A 26 5.66 -19.61 4.43
C LEU A 26 5.64 -20.81 3.48
N LYS A 27 4.49 -21.08 2.88
CA LYS A 27 4.24 -22.20 1.97
C LYS A 27 3.99 -21.67 0.57
N VAL A 28 4.54 -22.37 -0.41
CA VAL A 28 4.17 -22.17 -1.82
C VAL A 28 2.73 -22.66 -1.99
N PRO A 29 1.83 -21.85 -2.58
CA PRO A 29 0.44 -22.26 -2.84
C PRO A 29 0.36 -23.43 -3.83
N SER A 30 -0.58 -24.35 -3.61
CA SER A 30 -0.81 -25.50 -4.50
C SER A 30 -1.86 -25.26 -5.58
N GLU A 31 -2.80 -24.34 -5.33
CA GLU A 31 -3.95 -24.10 -6.21
C GLU A 31 -3.89 -22.75 -6.92
N GLN A 32 -3.43 -21.71 -6.21
CA GLN A 32 -3.34 -20.35 -6.74
C GLN A 32 -1.90 -19.97 -7.08
N GLN A 33 -1.73 -19.01 -7.99
CA GLN A 33 -0.40 -18.55 -8.39
C GLN A 33 0.36 -17.89 -7.22
N PHE A 34 -0.36 -17.13 -6.37
CA PHE A 34 0.21 -16.40 -5.24
C PHE A 34 -0.48 -16.73 -3.91
N ALA A 35 0.28 -16.64 -2.83
CA ALA A 35 -0.23 -16.53 -1.48
C ALA A 35 0.49 -15.40 -0.74
N LEU A 36 -0.28 -14.58 0.00
CA LEU A 36 0.25 -13.47 0.79
C LEU A 36 0.07 -13.82 2.28
N SER A 37 1.16 -13.94 3.04
CA SER A 37 1.12 -14.44 4.42
C SER A 37 0.42 -15.82 4.55
N ASN A 38 0.52 -16.67 3.51
CA ASN A 38 -0.26 -17.91 3.28
C ASN A 38 -1.79 -17.76 3.29
N ILE A 39 -2.31 -16.62 2.85
CA ILE A 39 -3.71 -16.45 2.45
C ILE A 39 -3.74 -16.53 0.92
N GLN A 40 -4.72 -17.24 0.38
CA GLN A 40 -4.94 -17.39 -1.06
C GLN A 40 -6.29 -16.80 -1.44
N MET A 41 -6.44 -16.43 -2.71
CA MET A 41 -7.74 -16.11 -3.29
C MET A 41 -8.72 -17.27 -3.08
N ASN A 42 -10.01 -16.96 -2.88
CA ASN A 42 -11.09 -17.91 -2.62
C ASN A 42 -10.97 -18.73 -1.30
N MET A 43 -10.03 -18.41 -0.42
CA MET A 43 -10.01 -18.96 0.94
C MET A 43 -11.22 -18.46 1.74
N ASP A 44 -11.74 -19.28 2.66
CA ASP A 44 -12.84 -18.88 3.54
C ASP A 44 -12.37 -17.83 4.55
N LYS A 45 -13.21 -16.82 4.80
CA LYS A 45 -12.98 -15.80 5.82
C LYS A 45 -12.74 -16.42 7.20
N ALA A 46 -13.53 -17.44 7.55
CA ALA A 46 -13.37 -18.19 8.79
C ALA A 46 -11.98 -18.83 8.91
N ASP A 47 -11.39 -19.34 7.82
CA ASP A 47 -10.05 -19.91 7.84
C ASP A 47 -8.96 -18.85 8.02
N VAL A 48 -9.16 -17.66 7.44
CA VAL A 48 -8.27 -16.51 7.66
C VAL A 48 -8.34 -16.06 9.12
N GLU A 49 -9.55 -15.89 9.67
CA GLU A 49 -9.76 -15.48 11.06
C GLU A 49 -9.26 -16.53 12.06
N ASN A 50 -9.44 -17.82 11.78
CA ASN A 50 -8.86 -18.91 12.58
C ASN A 50 -7.32 -18.84 12.64
N LYS A 51 -6.70 -18.27 11.60
CA LYS A 51 -5.24 -18.18 11.51
C LYS A 51 -4.68 -16.91 12.14
N PHE A 52 -5.36 -15.77 12.00
CA PHE A 52 -4.84 -14.46 12.39
C PHE A 52 -5.59 -13.83 13.58
N GLY A 53 -6.71 -14.43 14.00
CA GLY A 53 -7.66 -13.82 14.91
C GLY A 53 -8.51 -12.76 14.21
N GLU A 54 -9.13 -11.89 15.01
CA GLU A 54 -9.87 -10.74 14.50
C GLU A 54 -8.95 -9.76 13.77
N ALA A 55 -9.49 -9.10 12.75
CA ALA A 55 -8.79 -8.06 12.01
C ALA A 55 -8.42 -6.89 12.94
N LYS A 56 -7.23 -6.32 12.74
CA LYS A 56 -6.75 -5.14 13.48
C LYS A 56 -7.52 -3.87 13.13
N SER A 57 -8.04 -3.81 11.90
CA SER A 57 -8.95 -2.77 11.44
C SER A 57 -9.80 -3.30 10.28
N VAL A 58 -10.94 -2.65 10.07
CA VAL A 58 -11.83 -2.88 8.93
C VAL A 58 -12.15 -1.52 8.34
N THR A 59 -11.80 -1.31 7.07
CA THR A 59 -11.89 -0.01 6.40
C THR A 59 -12.60 -0.15 5.06
N SER A 60 -13.44 0.81 4.68
CA SER A 60 -14.13 0.76 3.38
C SER A 60 -13.14 0.92 2.23
N ASN A 61 -13.45 0.29 1.09
CA ASN A 61 -12.61 0.36 -0.11
C ASN A 61 -13.41 0.74 -1.36
N GLU A 62 -12.69 0.98 -2.46
CA GLU A 62 -13.20 1.49 -3.72
C GLU A 62 -14.19 0.55 -4.43
N TYR A 63 -14.18 -0.75 -4.09
CA TYR A 63 -15.08 -1.76 -4.65
C TYR A 63 -16.43 -1.83 -3.94
N GLY A 64 -16.66 -0.95 -2.96
CA GLY A 64 -17.85 -1.00 -2.10
C GLY A 64 -17.87 -2.25 -1.22
N THR A 65 -16.69 -2.71 -0.78
CA THR A 65 -16.49 -3.72 0.27
C THR A 65 -15.58 -3.13 1.35
N SER A 66 -14.89 -3.97 2.11
CA SER A 66 -13.94 -3.53 3.12
C SER A 66 -12.63 -4.30 3.05
N TRP A 67 -11.52 -3.60 3.33
CA TRP A 67 -10.25 -4.20 3.67
C TRP A 67 -10.24 -4.55 5.15
N HIS A 68 -9.96 -5.81 5.44
CA HIS A 68 -9.65 -6.33 6.77
C HIS A 68 -8.12 -6.42 6.89
N THR A 69 -7.56 -5.63 7.80
CA THR A 69 -6.11 -5.57 7.99
C THR A 69 -5.67 -6.56 9.07
N TYR A 70 -4.64 -7.35 8.78
CA TYR A 70 -4.03 -8.27 9.73
C TYR A 70 -2.53 -8.03 9.81
N TYR A 71 -1.98 -8.05 11.03
CA TYR A 71 -0.54 -8.05 11.29
C TYR A 71 -0.27 -8.55 12.71
N THR A 72 0.98 -8.92 12.97
CA THR A 72 1.48 -9.37 14.27
C THR A 72 2.37 -8.32 14.91
N GLY A 73 2.13 -8.00 16.18
CA GLY A 73 2.91 -7.01 16.91
C GLY A 73 2.91 -5.65 16.21
N ASP A 74 4.10 -5.16 15.91
CA ASP A 74 4.36 -3.88 15.28
C ASP A 74 4.42 -4.02 13.75
N TYR A 75 3.25 -4.22 13.12
CA TYR A 75 3.05 -4.33 11.65
C TYR A 75 3.79 -5.47 10.93
N SER A 76 4.44 -6.40 11.64
CA SER A 76 5.06 -7.57 11.00
C SER A 76 4.02 -8.45 10.31
N ASN A 77 4.34 -8.97 9.12
CA ASN A 77 3.45 -9.80 8.30
C ASN A 77 2.13 -9.11 7.90
N PHE A 78 2.13 -7.77 7.84
CA PHE A 78 1.02 -6.97 7.33
C PHE A 78 0.42 -7.54 6.05
N VAL A 79 -0.90 -7.74 6.06
CA VAL A 79 -1.69 -8.14 4.91
C VAL A 79 -3.08 -7.53 5.02
N MET A 80 -3.59 -7.00 3.91
CA MET A 80 -4.97 -6.55 3.79
C MET A 80 -5.75 -7.57 2.98
N VAL A 81 -6.96 -7.90 3.43
CA VAL A 81 -7.84 -8.90 2.81
C VAL A 81 -9.23 -8.32 2.58
N SER A 82 -9.75 -8.37 1.36
CA SER A 82 -11.15 -8.04 1.09
C SER A 82 -11.93 -9.31 0.82
N TYR A 83 -13.11 -9.39 1.42
CA TYR A 83 -14.01 -10.52 1.27
C TYR A 83 -15.24 -10.15 0.44
N LEU A 84 -15.77 -11.13 -0.29
CA LEU A 84 -17.07 -11.10 -0.92
C LEU A 84 -17.68 -12.50 -0.75
N ASP A 85 -18.92 -12.56 -0.26
CA ASP A 85 -19.60 -13.82 0.08
C ASP A 85 -18.76 -14.74 0.99
N ASP A 86 -18.12 -14.15 2.02
CA ASP A 86 -17.19 -14.80 2.96
C ASP A 86 -15.97 -15.50 2.32
N LYS A 87 -15.65 -15.16 1.07
CA LYS A 87 -14.48 -15.65 0.35
C LYS A 87 -13.49 -14.53 0.08
N VAL A 88 -12.19 -14.83 0.17
CA VAL A 88 -11.12 -13.88 -0.18
C VAL A 88 -11.22 -13.48 -1.66
N ASN A 89 -11.43 -12.19 -1.91
CA ASN A 89 -11.64 -11.63 -3.24
C ASN A 89 -10.64 -10.52 -3.60
N ALA A 90 -9.86 -10.04 -2.63
CA ALA A 90 -8.60 -9.33 -2.89
C ALA A 90 -7.61 -9.48 -1.73
N LEU A 91 -6.33 -9.33 -2.05
CA LEU A 91 -5.21 -9.43 -1.12
C LEU A 91 -4.16 -8.38 -1.44
N TYR A 92 -3.58 -7.76 -0.42
CA TYR A 92 -2.43 -6.86 -0.58
C TYR A 92 -1.39 -7.07 0.52
N THR A 93 -0.11 -7.01 0.16
CA THR A 93 1.01 -6.87 1.11
C THR A 93 2.22 -6.19 0.46
N ASN A 94 2.90 -5.34 1.21
CA ASN A 94 4.25 -4.82 0.95
C ASN A 94 5.32 -5.46 1.85
N GLN A 95 5.02 -6.62 2.44
CA GLN A 95 5.93 -7.33 3.33
C GLN A 95 6.66 -8.46 2.62
N ASN A 96 7.73 -8.93 3.23
CA ASN A 96 8.43 -10.17 2.84
C ASN A 96 7.63 -11.45 3.20
N SER A 97 6.36 -11.52 2.80
CA SER A 97 5.44 -12.64 3.04
C SER A 97 4.80 -13.18 1.76
N ILE A 98 5.32 -12.76 0.59
CA ILE A 98 4.88 -13.18 -0.74
C ILE A 98 5.48 -14.56 -1.08
N THR A 99 4.63 -15.53 -1.38
CA THR A 99 5.01 -16.81 -1.99
C THR A 99 4.22 -17.07 -3.27
N SER A 100 4.83 -17.81 -4.21
CA SER A 100 4.18 -18.15 -5.48
C SER A 100 4.71 -19.43 -6.10
N GLN A 101 3.93 -20.03 -7.00
CA GLN A 101 4.35 -21.20 -7.78
C GLN A 101 5.51 -20.86 -8.73
N SER A 102 5.48 -19.67 -9.33
CA SER A 102 6.58 -19.17 -10.17
C SER A 102 7.80 -18.66 -9.39
N LYS A 103 7.92 -18.93 -8.08
CA LYS A 103 9.06 -18.51 -7.25
C LYS A 103 9.31 -16.99 -7.24
N ILE A 104 8.29 -16.21 -7.56
CA ILE A 104 8.24 -14.77 -7.36
C ILE A 104 7.98 -14.51 -5.87
N LYS A 105 8.78 -13.62 -5.31
CA LYS A 105 8.79 -13.21 -3.91
C LYS A 105 9.26 -11.75 -3.81
N TYR A 106 9.15 -11.15 -2.64
CA TYR A 106 9.75 -9.84 -2.37
C TYR A 106 11.20 -9.78 -2.85
N GLY A 107 11.56 -8.72 -3.56
CA GLY A 107 12.87 -8.49 -4.15
C GLY A 107 13.11 -9.19 -5.50
N THR A 108 12.11 -9.85 -6.09
CA THR A 108 12.27 -10.44 -7.43
C THR A 108 12.39 -9.31 -8.46
N PRO A 109 13.43 -9.28 -9.31
CA PRO A 109 13.59 -8.26 -10.34
C PRO A 109 12.41 -8.22 -11.33
N LYS A 110 12.04 -7.01 -11.80
CA LYS A 110 10.92 -6.78 -12.73
C LYS A 110 10.98 -7.63 -14.01
N ASP A 111 12.15 -7.73 -14.63
CA ASP A 111 12.37 -8.57 -15.82
C ASP A 111 12.08 -10.04 -15.53
N VAL A 112 12.53 -10.55 -14.38
CA VAL A 112 12.26 -11.91 -13.92
C VAL A 112 10.78 -12.13 -13.61
N VAL A 113 10.06 -11.11 -13.11
CA VAL A 113 8.60 -11.18 -12.92
C VAL A 113 7.89 -11.33 -14.26
N ARG A 114 8.22 -10.50 -15.26
CA ARG A 114 7.65 -10.58 -16.61
C ARG A 114 7.98 -11.91 -17.30
N ASP A 115 9.21 -12.38 -17.21
CA ASP A 115 9.62 -13.69 -17.77
C ASP A 115 8.78 -14.85 -17.21
N ARG A 116 8.26 -14.72 -15.99
CA ARG A 116 7.57 -15.79 -15.25
C ARG A 116 6.06 -15.67 -15.23
N LEU A 117 5.51 -14.47 -15.41
CA LEU A 117 4.06 -14.21 -15.47
C LEU A 117 3.57 -13.92 -16.90
N GLY A 118 4.48 -13.71 -17.84
CA GLY A 118 4.16 -13.33 -19.22
C GLY A 118 4.10 -11.80 -19.39
N GLU A 119 3.43 -11.37 -20.45
CA GLU A 119 3.30 -9.95 -20.76
C GLU A 119 2.22 -9.29 -19.89
N PRO A 120 2.49 -8.09 -19.31
CA PRO A 120 1.47 -7.35 -18.58
C PRO A 120 0.37 -6.86 -19.51
N ILE A 121 -0.85 -6.78 -18.99
CA ILE A 121 -1.95 -6.11 -19.66
C ILE A 121 -1.75 -4.59 -19.60
N THR A 122 -2.03 -3.90 -20.69
CA THR A 122 -1.86 -2.43 -20.81
C THR A 122 -3.17 -1.68 -20.63
N GLU A 123 -4.30 -2.37 -20.66
CA GLU A 123 -5.62 -1.78 -20.49
C GLU A 123 -6.55 -2.66 -19.65
N LYS A 124 -7.43 -2.00 -18.89
CA LYS A 124 -8.56 -2.64 -18.20
C LYS A 124 -9.87 -2.12 -18.76
N LYS A 125 -10.81 -3.03 -19.03
CA LYS A 125 -12.15 -2.68 -19.49
C LYS A 125 -13.10 -2.58 -18.28
N LYS A 126 -13.79 -1.45 -18.16
CA LYS A 126 -14.87 -1.24 -17.19
C LYS A 126 -16.12 -0.77 -17.92
N GLY A 127 -17.17 -1.61 -17.90
CA GLY A 127 -18.33 -1.40 -18.75
C GLY A 127 -17.95 -1.29 -20.23
N ASN A 128 -18.22 -0.15 -20.85
CA ASN A 128 -17.86 0.13 -22.26
C ASN A 128 -16.57 0.95 -22.42
N VAL A 129 -15.92 1.33 -21.32
CA VAL A 129 -14.72 2.18 -21.32
C VAL A 129 -13.47 1.31 -21.15
N ARG A 130 -12.40 1.62 -21.89
CA ARG A 130 -11.08 1.03 -21.71
C ARG A 130 -10.18 2.07 -21.04
N TYR A 131 -9.59 1.70 -19.91
CA TYR A 131 -8.64 2.51 -19.16
C TYR A 131 -7.24 2.00 -19.45
N GLN A 132 -6.34 2.91 -19.85
CA GLN A 132 -4.91 2.59 -19.95
C GLN A 132 -4.34 2.45 -18.54
N ILE A 133 -3.58 1.40 -18.30
CA ILE A 133 -3.00 1.06 -17.00
C ILE A 133 -1.50 0.74 -17.10
N GLU A 134 -0.90 0.95 -18.27
CA GLU A 134 0.55 0.84 -18.44
C GLU A 134 1.26 1.83 -17.52
N ASN A 135 2.27 1.33 -16.80
CA ASN A 135 3.04 2.12 -15.85
C ASN A 135 4.47 1.57 -15.72
N ASP A 136 5.43 2.44 -15.44
CA ASP A 136 6.81 2.03 -15.22
C ASP A 136 7.04 1.46 -13.81
N GLU A 137 6.24 1.88 -12.84
CA GLU A 137 6.40 1.56 -11.40
C GLU A 137 5.63 0.30 -10.97
N TYR A 138 4.70 -0.18 -11.80
CA TYR A 138 4.01 -1.46 -11.57
C TYR A 138 3.56 -2.10 -12.87
N ASP A 139 3.46 -3.43 -12.87
CA ASP A 139 2.86 -4.23 -13.94
C ASP A 139 1.57 -4.86 -13.45
N THR A 140 0.54 -4.94 -14.31
CA THR A 140 -0.65 -5.75 -14.03
C THR A 140 -0.70 -6.95 -14.97
N PHE A 141 -0.91 -8.13 -14.41
CA PHE A 141 -1.15 -9.37 -15.13
C PHE A 141 -2.59 -9.81 -14.89
N HIS A 142 -3.17 -10.56 -15.83
CA HIS A 142 -4.51 -11.10 -15.69
C HIS A 142 -4.53 -12.56 -16.15
N GLU A 143 -4.75 -13.46 -15.19
CA GLU A 143 -4.85 -14.89 -15.46
C GLU A 143 -5.82 -15.52 -14.45
N ASN A 144 -6.56 -16.55 -14.85
CA ASN A 144 -7.46 -17.31 -13.97
C ASN A 144 -8.42 -16.41 -13.15
N GLN A 145 -8.98 -15.38 -13.81
CA GLN A 145 -9.94 -14.44 -13.23
C GLN A 145 -9.39 -13.60 -12.05
N ILE A 146 -8.08 -13.42 -12.00
CA ILE A 146 -7.39 -12.63 -10.98
C ILE A 146 -6.48 -11.62 -11.67
N TYR A 147 -6.66 -10.35 -11.35
CA TYR A 147 -5.69 -9.30 -11.62
C TYR A 147 -4.58 -9.36 -10.56
N THR A 148 -3.34 -9.53 -11.01
CA THR A 148 -2.14 -9.45 -10.17
C THR A 148 -1.40 -8.17 -10.52
N THR A 149 -1.37 -7.20 -9.62
CA THR A 149 -0.54 -5.99 -9.76
C THR A 149 0.74 -6.19 -8.96
N ALA A 150 1.88 -6.14 -9.64
CA ALA A 150 3.22 -6.23 -9.07
C ALA A 150 3.84 -4.83 -9.02
N PHE A 151 4.12 -4.33 -7.82
CA PHE A 151 4.73 -3.00 -7.62
C PHE A 151 6.24 -3.14 -7.48
N TYR A 152 6.97 -2.21 -8.09
CA TYR A 152 8.43 -2.23 -8.14
C TYR A 152 9.02 -0.96 -7.56
N ASP A 153 10.20 -1.11 -6.96
CA ASP A 153 11.00 0.01 -6.50
C ASP A 153 12.06 0.39 -7.53
N LYS A 154 11.85 1.52 -8.21
CA LYS A 154 12.80 2.01 -9.22
C LYS A 154 14.12 2.49 -8.62
N HIS A 155 14.18 2.68 -7.30
CA HIS A 155 15.39 3.03 -6.56
C HIS A 155 16.10 1.82 -5.95
N GLN A 156 15.57 0.60 -6.17
CA GLN A 156 16.17 -0.68 -5.78
C GLN A 156 16.12 -1.67 -6.94
N ASP A 157 16.79 -1.33 -8.05
CA ASP A 157 16.95 -2.18 -9.23
C ASP A 157 15.62 -2.69 -9.84
N ASN A 158 14.52 -1.94 -9.68
CA ASN A 158 13.17 -2.37 -10.07
C ASN A 158 12.77 -3.72 -9.45
N ALA A 159 13.16 -3.95 -8.20
CA ALA A 159 12.79 -5.15 -7.47
C ALA A 159 11.34 -5.05 -6.96
N LEU A 160 10.63 -6.18 -6.97
CA LEU A 160 9.26 -6.30 -6.46
C LEU A 160 9.18 -5.96 -4.97
N THR A 161 8.33 -5.01 -4.59
CA THR A 161 8.09 -4.61 -3.19
C THR A 161 6.73 -5.05 -2.68
N ALA A 162 5.70 -5.01 -3.53
CA ALA A 162 4.34 -5.35 -3.13
C ALA A 162 3.58 -6.11 -4.22
N ILE A 163 2.55 -6.84 -3.78
CA ILE A 163 1.56 -7.46 -4.68
C ILE A 163 0.16 -7.10 -4.21
N LEU A 164 -0.69 -6.70 -5.17
CA LEU A 164 -2.14 -6.59 -5.04
C LEU A 164 -2.80 -7.63 -5.95
N LEU A 165 -3.61 -8.50 -5.37
CA LEU A 165 -4.47 -9.46 -6.07
C LEU A 165 -5.92 -8.98 -5.98
N VAL A 166 -6.63 -8.94 -7.11
CA VAL A 166 -8.05 -8.56 -7.17
C VAL A 166 -8.77 -9.54 -8.10
N SER A 167 -9.82 -10.19 -7.62
CA SER A 167 -10.65 -11.07 -8.46
C SER A 167 -11.45 -10.28 -9.50
N ASP A 168 -11.80 -10.92 -10.62
CA ASP A 168 -12.72 -10.35 -11.61
C ASP A 168 -14.06 -9.93 -10.98
N GLN A 169 -14.58 -10.73 -10.04
CA GLN A 169 -15.85 -10.47 -9.38
C GLN A 169 -15.81 -9.17 -8.57
N LEU A 170 -14.70 -8.91 -7.86
CA LEU A 170 -14.51 -7.67 -7.12
C LEU A 170 -14.24 -6.49 -8.07
N GLU A 171 -13.36 -6.66 -9.05
CA GLU A 171 -13.00 -5.62 -10.03
C GLU A 171 -14.22 -5.11 -10.81
N GLN A 172 -15.14 -6.01 -11.18
CA GLN A 172 -16.37 -5.67 -11.91
C GLN A 172 -17.34 -4.80 -11.11
N ARG A 173 -17.23 -4.74 -9.78
CA ARG A 173 -18.07 -3.84 -8.96
C ARG A 173 -17.67 -2.38 -9.14
N LEU A 174 -16.41 -2.13 -9.46
CA LEU A 174 -15.89 -0.79 -9.70
C LEU A 174 -16.17 -0.37 -11.16
N GLN A 175 -17.27 0.36 -11.36
CA GLN A 175 -17.81 0.74 -12.68
C GLN A 175 -17.01 1.83 -13.43
N GLY A 176 -16.05 2.48 -12.76
CA GLY A 176 -15.17 3.51 -13.33
C GLY A 176 -13.77 3.42 -12.72
N GLN A 177 -12.92 4.43 -12.93
CA GLN A 177 -11.58 4.43 -12.35
C GLN A 177 -11.59 4.57 -10.82
N TYR A 178 -12.52 5.38 -10.29
CA TYR A 178 -12.60 5.69 -8.86
C TYR A 178 -13.89 5.15 -8.24
N GLY A 179 -13.80 4.75 -6.97
CA GLY A 179 -14.96 4.43 -6.15
C GLY A 179 -15.89 5.64 -5.99
N ALA A 180 -17.15 5.40 -5.62
CA ALA A 180 -18.05 6.50 -5.30
C ALA A 180 -17.59 7.17 -4.00
N PRO A 181 -17.32 8.50 -3.99
CA PRO A 181 -16.92 9.20 -2.78
C PRO A 181 -17.94 9.04 -1.67
N SER A 182 -17.44 8.75 -0.47
CA SER A 182 -18.22 8.72 0.76
C SER A 182 -17.29 9.01 1.94
N GLU A 183 -17.87 9.43 3.06
CA GLU A 183 -17.09 9.66 4.28
C GLU A 183 -16.33 8.38 4.71
N ALA A 184 -17.03 7.23 4.67
CA ALA A 184 -16.43 5.95 5.01
C ALA A 184 -15.29 5.53 4.07
N LEU A 185 -15.38 5.88 2.77
CA LEU A 185 -14.29 5.62 1.82
C LEU A 185 -13.09 6.54 2.08
N LYS A 186 -13.34 7.82 2.37
CA LYS A 186 -12.31 8.81 2.72
C LYS A 186 -11.54 8.39 3.98
N GLU A 187 -12.26 8.12 5.07
CA GLU A 187 -11.67 7.64 6.34
C GLU A 187 -10.95 6.29 6.14
N GLY A 188 -11.54 5.40 5.34
CA GLY A 188 -10.92 4.14 4.98
C GLY A 188 -9.58 4.33 4.27
N PHE A 189 -9.54 5.24 3.30
CA PHE A 189 -8.34 5.60 2.55
C PHE A 189 -7.25 6.21 3.46
N GLU A 190 -7.59 7.15 4.34
CA GLU A 190 -6.68 7.72 5.32
C GLU A 190 -6.07 6.64 6.21
N ARG A 191 -6.92 5.78 6.79
CA ARG A 191 -6.48 4.72 7.69
C ARG A 191 -5.62 3.67 6.98
N GLN A 192 -5.99 3.27 5.76
CA GLN A 192 -5.21 2.32 4.96
C GLN A 192 -3.84 2.89 4.63
N ASN A 193 -3.74 4.16 4.21
CA ASN A 193 -2.45 4.78 3.91
C ASN A 193 -1.55 4.80 5.15
N PHE A 194 -2.06 5.25 6.31
CA PHE A 194 -1.33 5.21 7.58
C PHE A 194 -0.78 3.82 7.92
N GLU A 195 -1.63 2.78 7.78
CA GLU A 195 -1.25 1.41 8.07
C GLU A 195 -0.18 0.87 7.09
N ILE A 196 -0.29 1.21 5.80
CA ILE A 196 0.67 0.82 4.77
C ILE A 196 2.03 1.51 5.01
N VAL A 197 2.04 2.81 5.35
CA VAL A 197 3.26 3.55 5.71
C VAL A 197 3.97 2.88 6.90
N ASN A 198 3.23 2.46 7.92
CA ASN A 198 3.82 1.77 9.06
C ASN A 198 4.32 0.37 8.73
N ALA A 199 3.63 -0.37 7.86
CA ALA A 199 4.13 -1.63 7.33
C ALA A 199 5.44 -1.43 6.54
N GLU A 200 5.54 -0.38 5.73
CA GLU A 200 6.74 -0.04 4.97
C GLU A 200 7.92 0.31 5.88
N ARG A 201 7.67 1.18 6.87
CA ARG A 201 8.68 1.50 7.90
C ARG A 201 9.15 0.25 8.63
N LYS A 202 8.24 -0.68 8.93
CA LYS A 202 8.60 -1.96 9.55
C LYS A 202 9.49 -2.81 8.67
N GLN A 203 9.17 -2.91 7.38
CA GLN A 203 9.97 -3.62 6.38
C GLN A 203 11.39 -3.04 6.28
N HIS A 204 11.51 -1.72 6.49
CA HIS A 204 12.78 -0.98 6.58
C HIS A 204 13.43 -0.96 7.98
N GLN A 205 12.92 -1.73 8.95
CA GLN A 205 13.44 -1.83 10.31
C GLN A 205 13.43 -0.50 11.09
N LEU A 206 12.49 0.37 10.76
CA LEU A 206 12.23 1.63 11.47
C LEU A 206 11.10 1.45 12.49
N SER A 207 11.08 2.31 13.51
CA SER A 207 9.94 2.43 14.42
C SER A 207 8.71 2.91 13.65
N THR A 208 7.54 2.36 13.99
CA THR A 208 6.27 2.86 13.50
C THR A 208 5.94 4.24 14.05
N LEU A 209 5.07 4.94 13.35
CA LEU A 209 4.54 6.24 13.67
C LEU A 209 3.20 6.06 14.40
N ASN A 210 2.98 6.89 15.41
CA ASN A 210 1.68 6.98 16.07
C ASN A 210 0.71 7.73 15.17
N TYR A 211 -0.55 7.28 15.15
CA TYR A 211 -1.62 8.03 14.50
C TYR A 211 -1.93 9.27 15.35
N ASP A 212 -1.91 10.43 14.71
CA ASP A 212 -2.31 11.69 15.33
C ASP A 212 -3.54 12.26 14.62
N SER A 213 -4.63 12.42 15.38
CA SER A 213 -5.91 12.91 14.84
C SER A 213 -5.85 14.38 14.46
N ASP A 214 -5.14 15.20 15.24
CA ASP A 214 -5.09 16.64 15.04
C ASP A 214 -4.24 16.94 13.80
N VAL A 215 -3.11 16.24 13.64
CA VAL A 215 -2.29 16.28 12.42
C VAL A 215 -3.09 15.76 11.20
N SER A 216 -3.91 14.72 11.37
CA SER A 216 -4.78 14.22 10.30
C SER A 216 -5.85 15.23 9.91
N ASP A 217 -6.42 15.96 10.87
CA ASP A 217 -7.39 17.01 10.61
C ASP A 217 -6.78 18.16 9.79
N THR A 218 -5.56 18.59 10.13
CA THR A 218 -4.81 19.57 9.30
C THR A 218 -4.53 19.04 7.90
N ALA A 219 -4.07 17.79 7.78
CA ALA A 219 -3.83 17.15 6.49
C ALA A 219 -5.11 17.08 5.65
N ARG A 220 -6.26 16.79 6.28
CA ARG A 220 -7.55 16.69 5.60
C ARG A 220 -8.04 18.06 5.12
N LYS A 221 -7.82 19.12 5.90
CA LYS A 221 -8.10 20.49 5.45
C LYS A 221 -7.31 20.83 4.18
N HIS A 222 -6.03 20.48 4.12
CA HIS A 222 -5.20 20.76 2.93
C HIS A 222 -5.62 19.92 1.71
N SER A 223 -5.89 18.62 1.88
CA SER A 223 -6.42 17.79 0.79
C SER A 223 -7.75 18.33 0.27
N LYS A 224 -8.61 18.81 1.16
CA LYS A 224 -9.90 19.42 0.80
C LYS A 224 -9.70 20.74 0.05
N ASP A 225 -8.80 21.60 0.52
CA ASP A 225 -8.47 22.86 -0.14
C ASP A 225 -7.99 22.63 -1.58
N MET A 226 -7.02 21.73 -1.77
CA MET A 226 -6.53 21.33 -3.10
C MET A 226 -7.64 20.77 -4.01
N ALA A 227 -8.55 19.95 -3.46
CA ALA A 227 -9.63 19.32 -4.21
C ALA A 227 -10.76 20.30 -4.57
N GLU A 228 -11.05 21.30 -3.73
CA GLU A 228 -12.10 22.30 -3.96
C GLU A 228 -11.63 23.44 -4.87
N ASN A 229 -10.33 23.74 -4.86
CA ASN A 229 -9.74 24.86 -5.61
C ASN A 229 -8.88 24.44 -6.81
N ASP A 230 -8.92 23.15 -7.21
CA ASP A 230 -8.26 22.60 -8.40
C ASP A 230 -6.75 22.92 -8.51
N TYR A 231 -6.03 22.84 -7.39
CA TYR A 231 -4.57 23.02 -7.37
C TYR A 231 -3.86 21.84 -6.68
N PHE A 232 -2.55 21.74 -6.86
CA PHE A 232 -1.73 20.71 -6.23
C PHE A 232 -0.36 21.29 -5.86
N ASP A 233 -0.23 21.78 -4.63
CA ASP A 233 0.99 22.39 -4.10
C ASP A 233 1.08 22.20 -2.58
N HIS A 234 2.31 22.22 -2.04
CA HIS A 234 2.56 22.22 -0.60
C HIS A 234 2.12 23.54 0.06
N THR A 235 2.20 24.65 -0.67
CA THR A 235 1.75 25.97 -0.23
C THR A 235 0.29 26.16 -0.65
N ASN A 236 -0.59 26.51 0.28
CA ASN A 236 -1.98 26.77 -0.08
C ASN A 236 -2.16 28.15 -0.73
N LEU A 237 -3.39 28.46 -1.14
CA LEU A 237 -3.72 29.73 -1.81
C LEU A 237 -3.65 30.95 -0.89
N ASP A 238 -3.55 30.74 0.42
CA ASP A 238 -3.33 31.77 1.44
C ASP A 238 -1.83 31.97 1.76
N ASP A 239 -0.93 31.44 0.91
CA ASP A 239 0.54 31.46 1.06
C ASP A 239 1.07 30.74 2.32
N GLU A 240 0.27 29.84 2.91
CA GLU A 240 0.67 29.05 4.09
C GLU A 240 1.39 27.77 3.66
N SER A 241 2.58 27.56 4.23
CA SER A 241 3.30 26.29 4.10
C SER A 241 2.67 25.19 4.98
N PRO A 242 3.06 23.92 4.83
CA PRO A 242 2.59 22.84 5.72
C PRO A 242 2.87 23.15 7.20
N PHE A 243 3.98 23.84 7.48
CA PHE A 243 4.37 24.23 8.84
C PHE A 243 3.50 25.34 9.41
N ASP A 244 3.02 26.24 8.55
CA ASP A 244 2.14 27.33 8.97
C ASP A 244 0.75 26.78 9.28
N ARG A 245 0.24 25.87 8.44
CA ARG A 245 -1.02 25.15 8.69
C ARG A 245 -0.99 24.35 9.99
N LEU A 246 0.09 23.58 10.24
CA LEU A 246 0.25 22.84 11.50
C LEU A 246 0.28 23.77 12.72
N LYS A 247 0.97 24.92 12.65
CA LYS A 247 1.01 25.91 13.74
C LYS A 247 -0.33 26.61 13.94
N ALA A 248 -1.05 26.91 12.87
CA ALA A 248 -2.37 27.54 12.93
C ALA A 248 -3.39 26.65 13.64
N ASP A 249 -3.22 25.33 13.53
CA ASP A 249 -4.00 24.31 14.26
C ASP A 249 -3.40 23.95 15.64
N ASP A 250 -2.52 24.80 16.19
CA ASP A 250 -1.88 24.63 17.51
C ASP A 250 -1.03 23.36 17.69
N ILE A 251 -0.61 22.71 16.59
CA ILE A 251 0.23 21.51 16.61
C ILE A 251 1.69 21.90 16.86
N LYS A 252 2.29 21.26 17.86
CA LYS A 252 3.69 21.50 18.26
C LYS A 252 4.58 20.42 17.68
N PHE A 253 5.66 20.82 17.02
CA PHE A 253 6.64 19.92 16.44
C PHE A 253 8.03 20.57 16.43
N ASN A 254 9.09 19.78 16.47
CA ASN A 254 10.46 20.27 16.27
C ASN A 254 10.92 20.12 14.81
N ALA A 255 10.36 19.13 14.12
CA ALA A 255 10.55 18.82 12.72
C ALA A 255 9.22 18.30 12.18
N ALA A 256 8.89 18.72 10.95
CA ALA A 256 7.76 18.16 10.24
C ALA A 256 8.10 17.95 8.76
N GLY A 257 7.26 17.20 8.06
CA GLY A 257 7.33 17.03 6.62
C GLY A 257 5.96 16.70 6.04
N GLU A 258 5.77 16.98 4.76
CA GLU A 258 4.53 16.70 4.04
C GLU A 258 4.83 15.89 2.77
N ASN A 259 4.01 14.88 2.51
CA ASN A 259 3.91 14.27 1.19
C ASN A 259 2.52 14.54 0.61
N LEU A 260 2.47 14.81 -0.69
CA LEU A 260 1.23 14.98 -1.43
C LEU A 260 1.13 13.95 -2.54
N ALA A 261 -0.08 13.44 -2.77
CA ALA A 261 -0.40 12.65 -3.95
C ALA A 261 -1.78 13.06 -4.50
N TYR A 262 -1.99 12.84 -5.79
CA TYR A 262 -3.24 13.20 -6.47
C TYR A 262 -3.53 12.23 -7.63
N GLY A 263 -4.77 11.74 -7.70
CA GLY A 263 -5.30 10.96 -8.81
C GLY A 263 -5.00 9.45 -8.77
N GLN A 264 -4.20 8.97 -7.82
CA GLN A 264 -3.99 7.53 -7.59
C GLN A 264 -5.30 6.88 -7.14
N MET A 265 -5.58 5.66 -7.59
CA MET A 265 -6.91 5.04 -7.43
C MET A 265 -7.33 4.81 -5.97
N ASN A 266 -6.36 4.52 -5.10
CA ASN A 266 -6.57 4.20 -3.68
C ASN A 266 -5.25 4.38 -2.90
N SER A 267 -5.27 4.08 -1.60
CA SER A 267 -4.13 4.24 -0.69
C SER A 267 -2.91 3.40 -1.06
N ILE A 268 -3.10 2.22 -1.66
CA ILE A 268 -2.02 1.34 -2.12
C ILE A 268 -1.25 2.04 -3.25
N TYR A 269 -1.95 2.48 -4.30
CA TYR A 269 -1.32 3.17 -5.42
C TYR A 269 -0.70 4.51 -5.01
N ALA A 270 -1.32 5.24 -4.07
CA ALA A 270 -0.75 6.47 -3.52
C ALA A 270 0.58 6.19 -2.81
N HIS A 271 0.60 5.20 -1.90
CA HIS A 271 1.81 4.84 -1.16
C HIS A 271 2.96 4.38 -2.07
N GLU A 272 2.69 3.45 -3.00
CA GLU A 272 3.71 2.92 -3.91
C GLU A 272 4.30 4.02 -4.82
N GLY A 273 3.46 4.97 -5.27
CA GLY A 273 3.91 6.14 -6.01
C GLY A 273 4.78 7.09 -5.18
N LEU A 274 4.40 7.33 -3.91
CA LEU A 274 5.20 8.15 -2.99
C LEU A 274 6.55 7.50 -2.69
N MET A 275 6.61 6.17 -2.51
CA MET A 275 7.86 5.44 -2.30
C MET A 275 8.80 5.47 -3.52
N ASN A 276 8.24 5.61 -4.72
CA ASN A 276 9.00 5.84 -5.95
C ASN A 276 9.36 7.32 -6.18
N SER A 277 9.02 8.25 -5.29
CA SER A 277 9.57 9.62 -5.30
C SER A 277 10.63 9.78 -4.21
N LEU A 278 11.88 10.06 -4.57
CA LEU A 278 12.97 10.20 -3.58
C LEU A 278 12.71 11.31 -2.55
N GLY A 279 11.98 12.37 -2.93
CA GLY A 279 11.57 13.42 -1.99
C GLY A 279 10.61 12.88 -0.94
N HIS A 280 9.52 12.24 -1.40
CA HIS A 280 8.47 11.73 -0.51
C HIS A 280 8.93 10.54 0.32
N ARG A 281 9.70 9.64 -0.30
CA ARG A 281 10.33 8.48 0.36
C ARG A 281 11.17 8.87 1.56
N LYS A 282 11.90 9.99 1.48
CA LYS A 282 12.70 10.49 2.61
C LYS A 282 11.84 10.80 3.82
N ASN A 283 10.62 11.33 3.63
CA ASN A 283 9.69 11.57 4.74
C ASN A 283 9.20 10.25 5.34
N ILE A 284 8.70 9.33 4.49
CA ILE A 284 8.21 8.01 4.92
C ILE A 284 9.25 7.26 5.75
N LEU A 285 10.51 7.27 5.31
CA LEU A 285 11.62 6.53 5.94
C LEU A 285 12.46 7.37 6.92
N ARG A 286 12.03 8.58 7.29
CA ARG A 286 12.77 9.40 8.25
C ARG A 286 12.61 8.82 9.66
N SER A 287 13.72 8.47 10.30
CA SER A 287 13.71 7.89 11.65
C SER A 287 13.38 8.89 12.76
N SER A 288 13.49 10.19 12.51
CA SER A 288 13.24 11.23 13.53
C SER A 288 11.77 11.58 13.72
N TYR A 289 10.87 11.19 12.81
CA TYR A 289 9.43 11.36 12.99
C TYR A 289 8.87 10.23 13.88
N ASN A 290 7.87 10.55 14.68
CA ASN A 290 7.17 9.61 15.57
C ASN A 290 5.64 9.64 15.43
N GLU A 291 5.11 10.57 14.64
CA GLU A 291 3.69 10.80 14.40
C GLU A 291 3.41 10.92 12.89
N LEU A 292 2.22 10.49 12.49
CA LEU A 292 1.69 10.62 11.14
C LEU A 292 0.21 10.95 11.19
N GLY A 293 -0.18 12.02 10.53
CA GLY A 293 -1.56 12.29 10.16
C GLY A 293 -1.78 12.18 8.66
N VAL A 294 -2.89 11.59 8.26
CA VAL A 294 -3.25 11.40 6.84
C VAL A 294 -4.61 12.03 6.58
N GLY A 295 -4.69 12.84 5.53
CA GLY A 295 -5.91 13.49 5.09
C GLY A 295 -6.23 13.20 3.63
N VAL A 296 -7.49 12.85 3.36
CA VAL A 296 -7.97 12.58 2.00
C VAL A 296 -9.17 13.47 1.69
N ALA A 297 -9.26 13.92 0.44
CA ALA A 297 -10.46 14.52 -0.12
C ALA A 297 -10.65 14.07 -1.56
N PHE A 298 -11.86 14.23 -2.10
CA PHE A 298 -12.18 13.92 -3.48
C PHE A 298 -12.66 15.20 -4.18
N ASN A 299 -12.19 15.45 -5.41
CA ASN A 299 -12.78 16.48 -6.25
C ASN A 299 -14.10 16.02 -6.90
N ASN A 300 -14.68 16.87 -7.75
CA ASN A 300 -15.94 16.59 -8.44
C ASN A 300 -15.87 15.39 -9.41
N GLU A 301 -14.68 15.11 -9.93
CA GLU A 301 -14.34 13.97 -10.79
C GLU A 301 -14.04 12.69 -9.99
N ARG A 302 -14.18 12.72 -8.66
CA ARG A 302 -13.89 11.64 -7.71
C ARG A 302 -12.41 11.29 -7.57
N GLN A 303 -11.52 12.14 -8.09
CA GLN A 303 -10.08 11.96 -7.98
C GLN A 303 -9.66 12.25 -6.53
N PRO A 304 -8.94 11.34 -5.87
CA PRO A 304 -8.50 11.56 -4.50
C PRO A 304 -7.26 12.47 -4.47
N TYR A 305 -7.26 13.36 -3.50
CA TYR A 305 -6.12 14.15 -3.04
C TYR A 305 -5.68 13.60 -1.69
N TRP A 306 -4.37 13.43 -1.52
CA TRP A 306 -3.75 12.82 -0.36
C TRP A 306 -2.74 13.78 0.25
N THR A 307 -2.76 13.93 1.56
CA THR A 307 -1.76 14.65 2.35
C THR A 307 -1.31 13.75 3.48
N GLU A 308 0.00 13.49 3.58
CA GLU A 308 0.64 12.83 4.73
C GLU A 308 1.49 13.87 5.46
N ASN A 309 1.12 14.20 6.70
CA ASN A 309 1.89 15.09 7.57
C ASN A 309 2.60 14.29 8.65
N TYR A 310 3.92 14.50 8.73
CA TYR A 310 4.81 13.82 9.67
C TYR A 310 5.30 14.81 10.73
N THR A 311 5.30 14.42 12.01
CA THR A 311 5.76 15.26 13.14
C THR A 311 6.65 14.48 14.14
N ASN A 312 7.23 15.19 15.13
CA ASN A 312 8.07 14.61 16.18
C ASN A 312 8.03 15.29 17.56
#